data_AF-A0A846XXQ7-F1
#
_entry.id   AF-A0A846XXQ7-F1
#
_cell.length_a   1.000
_cell.length_b   1.000
_cell.length_c   1.000
_cell.angle_alpha   90.00
_cell.angle_beta   90.00
_cell.angle_gamma   90.00
#
_symmetry.space_group_name_H-M   'P 1'
#
loop_
_entity.id
_entity.type
_entity.pdbx_description
1 polymer ?
#
loop_
_entity_poly.entity_id
_entity_poly.type
_entity_poly.pdbx_seq_one_letter_code
_entity_poly.pdbx_strand_id
1 'polypeptide(L)'
;MISKSAQQSLAEVGDTAGWPAAATSALRGETVDESTPVRVIVVQRGPYVVSGPVRIADHLGCPVEHDRVTALCRCGESATKPDCDAACVRTGFDDTKSPDRVPDRRDTYVGHQVTVYDNRGICQHSGLCTDRLSTVFHTESDSTTAEAGASAFVTPSGGRMDEIIRAVRDCPSGALSFGVDGDEARGQVDWGGQRAPSILITKDGPYRLTGGVEIVDGTGEPLPRAQGASAEHAALCRCGHSQNKPFCSGMHYYVDFRDPAPDSEAMPTVSEWAGGFPAFERMTRLFYERHVPADDLLGPLFATMSADHPQRVAAWLTEVFGGPTTYSDSYGGYRRMLSEHIGKCLTEQQRARWVTLLMRAAAEAGLPNDAEFRSAFGSYIEWGSRLAWENSQTGAEPPRHMPMPSWGWHTAAGPPGARISALSTSEPDVRKQVEQQVVLPTAGQPVGFDSHIKMLFRERDRRSMLFSFDLWKHADVATHAAAILARLRDGTMPCDGPWPEEYIAVFARWVDEGAAP
;
A
#
# COMPACT_ATOMS: atom_id res chain seq x y z
N MET A 1 0.90 -19.82 -17.52
CA MET A 1 -0.37 -20.56 -17.69
C MET A 1 -1.47 -19.63 -17.24
N ILE A 2 -2.48 -19.38 -18.07
CA ILE A 2 -3.62 -18.49 -17.76
C ILE A 2 -4.44 -19.18 -16.65
N SER A 3 -4.86 -18.47 -15.59
CA SER A 3 -5.71 -19.06 -14.56
C SER A 3 -7.07 -19.47 -15.13
N LYS A 4 -7.70 -20.47 -14.49
CA LYS A 4 -9.03 -20.93 -14.86
C LYS A 4 -10.10 -19.82 -14.77
N SER A 5 -9.95 -18.82 -13.90
CA SER A 5 -10.95 -17.74 -13.75
C SER A 5 -10.85 -16.68 -14.84
N ALA A 6 -9.63 -16.34 -15.30
CA ALA A 6 -9.42 -15.48 -16.45
C ALA A 6 -9.91 -16.18 -17.74
N GLN A 7 -9.59 -17.47 -17.93
CA GLN A 7 -10.14 -18.26 -19.04
C GLN A 7 -11.67 -18.38 -18.99
N GLN A 8 -12.28 -18.53 -17.80
CA GLN A 8 -13.75 -18.58 -17.67
C GLN A 8 -14.40 -17.22 -17.95
N SER A 9 -13.86 -16.11 -17.42
CA SER A 9 -14.38 -14.77 -17.71
C SER A 9 -14.21 -14.40 -19.18
N LEU A 10 -13.09 -14.78 -19.80
CA LEU A 10 -12.82 -14.61 -21.24
C LEU A 10 -13.63 -15.55 -22.15
N ALA A 11 -14.00 -16.74 -21.65
CA ALA A 11 -14.87 -17.69 -22.36
C ALA A 11 -16.36 -17.31 -22.23
N GLU A 12 -16.78 -16.72 -21.11
CA GLU A 12 -18.12 -16.19 -20.89
C GLU A 12 -18.38 -14.87 -21.62
N VAL A 13 -17.33 -14.16 -22.07
CA VAL A 13 -17.44 -13.07 -23.06
C VAL A 13 -18.08 -13.57 -24.38
N GLY A 14 -18.13 -14.89 -24.61
CA GLY A 14 -19.14 -15.55 -25.46
C GLY A 14 -19.04 -15.32 -26.97
N ASP A 15 -18.40 -14.25 -27.42
CA ASP A 15 -18.05 -14.05 -28.81
C ASP A 15 -16.83 -13.14 -28.94
N THR A 16 -15.65 -13.76 -29.05
CA THR A 16 -14.42 -13.04 -29.46
C THR A 16 -14.38 -12.80 -30.97
N ALA A 17 -15.44 -13.17 -31.73
CA ALA A 17 -15.57 -12.85 -33.15
C ALA A 17 -15.78 -11.34 -33.34
N GLY A 18 -14.66 -10.62 -33.42
CA GLY A 18 -14.62 -9.16 -33.54
C GLY A 18 -13.52 -8.50 -32.72
N TRP A 19 -12.87 -9.24 -31.80
CA TRP A 19 -11.72 -8.72 -31.07
C TRP A 19 -10.48 -8.68 -31.99
N PRO A 20 -9.68 -7.60 -31.96
CA PRO A 20 -8.47 -7.48 -32.75
C PRO A 20 -7.49 -8.64 -32.50
N ALA A 21 -6.76 -9.05 -33.54
CA ALA A 21 -5.84 -10.18 -33.50
C ALA A 21 -4.77 -10.08 -32.40
N ALA A 22 -4.32 -8.88 -32.02
CA ALA A 22 -3.33 -8.71 -30.95
C ALA A 22 -3.94 -8.95 -29.55
N ALA A 23 -5.18 -8.53 -29.32
CA ALA A 23 -5.90 -8.85 -28.09
C ALA A 23 -6.13 -10.36 -28.01
N THR A 24 -6.56 -10.99 -29.11
CA THR A 24 -6.71 -12.45 -29.15
C THR A 24 -5.37 -13.19 -29.10
N SER A 25 -4.26 -12.67 -29.62
CA SER A 25 -2.91 -13.28 -29.55
C SER A 25 -2.34 -13.21 -28.14
N ALA A 26 -2.42 -12.03 -27.50
CA ALA A 26 -2.04 -11.85 -26.09
C ALA A 26 -2.86 -12.77 -25.17
N LEU A 27 -4.15 -12.94 -25.45
CA LEU A 27 -5.04 -13.87 -24.73
C LEU A 27 -4.84 -15.34 -25.12
N ARG A 28 -4.26 -15.64 -26.29
CA ARG A 28 -3.95 -17.01 -26.77
C ARG A 28 -2.55 -17.50 -26.38
N GLY A 29 -1.79 -16.71 -25.63
CA GLY A 29 -0.60 -17.19 -24.92
C GLY A 29 0.68 -17.22 -25.76
N GLU A 30 1.06 -16.08 -26.34
CA GLU A 30 2.50 -15.78 -26.39
C GLU A 30 3.03 -15.85 -24.95
N THR A 31 4.15 -16.55 -24.73
CA THR A 31 4.72 -16.73 -23.39
C THR A 31 5.18 -15.37 -22.86
N VAL A 32 4.36 -14.76 -22.01
CA VAL A 32 4.76 -13.59 -21.23
C VAL A 32 5.73 -14.05 -20.15
N ASP A 33 6.97 -13.59 -20.22
CA ASP A 33 8.01 -13.79 -19.21
C ASP A 33 8.41 -12.46 -18.54
N GLU A 34 9.43 -12.50 -17.67
CA GLU A 34 9.93 -11.32 -16.96
C GLU A 34 10.60 -10.28 -17.89
N SER A 35 10.96 -10.65 -19.11
CA SER A 35 11.60 -9.76 -20.10
C SER A 35 10.59 -9.11 -21.05
N THR A 36 9.34 -9.56 -21.03
CA THR A 36 8.28 -9.06 -21.90
C THR A 36 7.90 -7.63 -21.49
N PRO A 37 7.90 -6.65 -22.43
CA PRO A 37 7.48 -5.29 -22.13
C PRO A 37 6.06 -5.25 -21.57
N VAL A 38 5.83 -4.41 -20.55
CA VAL A 38 4.50 -4.23 -19.97
C VAL A 38 3.65 -3.36 -20.89
N ARG A 39 2.49 -3.88 -21.28
CA ARG A 39 1.55 -3.25 -22.21
C ARG A 39 0.14 -3.19 -21.64
N VAL A 40 -0.53 -2.08 -21.91
CA VAL A 40 -1.99 -1.95 -21.84
C VAL A 40 -2.51 -1.82 -23.26
N ILE A 41 -3.20 -2.86 -23.72
CA ILE A 41 -3.85 -2.93 -25.02
C ILE A 41 -5.28 -2.40 -24.87
N VAL A 42 -5.59 -1.32 -25.60
CA VAL A 42 -6.92 -0.70 -25.62
C VAL A 42 -7.77 -1.39 -26.68
N VAL A 43 -8.65 -2.29 -26.23
CA VAL A 43 -9.58 -2.98 -27.13
C VAL A 43 -10.69 -2.01 -27.54
N GLN A 44 -10.92 -1.89 -28.84
CA GLN A 44 -11.98 -1.04 -29.40
C GLN A 44 -13.33 -1.49 -28.84
N ARG A 45 -14.08 -0.54 -28.24
CA ARG A 45 -15.36 -0.77 -27.54
C ARG A 45 -15.32 -1.90 -26.51
N GLY A 46 -14.12 -2.22 -26.01
CA GLY A 46 -13.85 -3.36 -25.13
C GLY A 46 -13.06 -2.97 -23.88
N PRO A 47 -12.51 -3.96 -23.16
CA PRO A 47 -11.71 -3.73 -21.97
C PRO A 47 -10.30 -3.18 -22.27
N TYR A 48 -9.56 -2.91 -21.20
CA TYR A 48 -8.11 -2.89 -21.28
C TYR A 48 -7.57 -4.30 -21.08
N VAL A 49 -6.74 -4.78 -22.00
CA VAL A 49 -6.00 -6.04 -21.79
C VAL A 49 -4.59 -5.67 -21.34
N VAL A 50 -4.25 -6.06 -20.13
CA VAL A 50 -2.93 -5.84 -19.53
C VAL A 50 -2.08 -7.06 -19.77
N SER A 51 -0.84 -6.87 -20.21
CA SER A 51 0.12 -7.94 -20.49
C SER A 51 1.51 -7.55 -19.96
N GLY A 52 2.24 -8.51 -19.40
CA GLY A 52 3.61 -8.33 -18.89
C GLY A 52 3.72 -8.47 -17.36
N PRO A 53 4.95 -8.45 -16.83
CA PRO A 53 5.23 -8.47 -15.38
C PRO A 53 4.94 -7.10 -14.76
N VAL A 54 3.66 -6.78 -14.58
CA VAL A 54 3.22 -5.51 -13.98
C VAL A 54 2.72 -5.72 -12.56
N ARG A 55 2.97 -4.75 -11.67
CA ARG A 55 2.32 -4.73 -10.36
C ARG A 55 0.96 -4.02 -10.46
N ILE A 56 -0.13 -4.71 -10.14
CA ILE A 56 -1.45 -4.09 -9.94
C ILE A 56 -1.70 -3.94 -8.44
N ALA A 57 -2.13 -2.75 -8.02
CA ALA A 57 -2.50 -2.47 -6.63
C ALA A 57 -3.83 -1.73 -6.54
N ASP A 58 -4.58 -1.98 -5.47
CA ASP A 58 -5.83 -1.27 -5.18
C ASP A 58 -5.58 0.14 -4.63
N HIS A 59 -6.66 0.85 -4.31
CA HIS A 59 -6.61 2.23 -3.82
C HIS A 59 -5.93 2.40 -2.46
N LEU A 60 -5.74 1.31 -1.72
CA LEU A 60 -5.06 1.25 -0.43
C LEU A 60 -3.59 0.86 -0.57
N GLY A 61 -3.13 0.58 -1.80
CA GLY A 61 -1.79 0.11 -2.12
C GLY A 61 -1.60 -1.40 -1.93
N CYS A 62 -2.67 -2.14 -1.66
CA CYS A 62 -2.63 -3.58 -1.51
C CYS A 62 -2.43 -4.24 -2.88
N PRO A 63 -1.52 -5.22 -3.02
CA PRO A 63 -1.39 -6.00 -4.25
C PRO A 63 -2.72 -6.66 -4.62
N VAL A 64 -3.09 -6.60 -5.89
CA VAL A 64 -4.23 -7.34 -6.44
C VAL A 64 -3.67 -8.56 -7.17
N GLU A 65 -4.16 -9.75 -6.84
CA GLU A 65 -3.77 -10.98 -7.54
C GLU A 65 -4.27 -10.95 -8.98
N HIS A 66 -3.39 -11.26 -9.94
CA HIS A 66 -3.74 -11.33 -11.35
C HIS A 66 -2.81 -12.26 -12.13
N ASP A 67 -3.29 -12.74 -13.28
CA ASP A 67 -2.45 -13.43 -14.24
C ASP A 67 -1.54 -12.46 -15.00
N ARG A 68 -0.48 -13.00 -15.64
CA ARG A 68 0.39 -12.23 -16.56
C ARG A 68 -0.35 -11.57 -17.73
N VAL A 69 -1.58 -12.02 -18.00
CA VAL A 69 -2.51 -11.39 -18.92
C VAL A 69 -3.86 -11.29 -18.23
N THR A 70 -4.38 -10.08 -18.05
CA THR A 70 -5.68 -9.85 -17.41
C THR A 70 -6.48 -8.77 -18.14
N ALA A 71 -7.81 -8.77 -17.99
CA ALA A 71 -8.71 -7.81 -18.62
C ALA A 71 -9.37 -6.91 -17.57
N LEU A 72 -9.08 -5.61 -17.64
CA LEU A 72 -9.60 -4.59 -16.73
C LEU A 72 -10.81 -3.86 -17.33
N CYS A 73 -11.80 -3.57 -16.49
CA CYS A 73 -13.02 -2.87 -16.88
C CYS A 73 -12.73 -1.45 -17.37
N ARG A 74 -13.13 -1.14 -18.60
CA ARG A 74 -13.01 0.20 -19.19
C ARG A 74 -14.34 0.97 -19.20
N CYS A 75 -15.46 0.24 -19.29
CA CYS A 75 -16.78 0.82 -19.54
C CYS A 75 -17.51 1.29 -18.28
N GLY A 76 -17.01 1.00 -17.08
CA GLY A 76 -17.68 1.37 -15.83
C GLY A 76 -18.87 0.49 -15.42
N GLU A 77 -19.25 -0.48 -16.24
CA GLU A 77 -20.49 -1.27 -16.04
C GLU A 77 -20.26 -2.70 -15.53
N SER A 78 -19.00 -3.10 -15.31
CA SER A 78 -18.72 -4.48 -14.86
C SER A 78 -19.23 -4.74 -13.44
N ALA A 79 -19.81 -5.91 -13.18
CA ALA A 79 -20.22 -6.28 -11.81
C ALA A 79 -19.02 -6.69 -10.93
N THR A 80 -17.92 -7.14 -11.55
CA THR A 80 -16.75 -7.69 -10.86
C THR A 80 -15.54 -6.76 -10.98
N LYS A 81 -15.78 -5.43 -10.99
CA LYS A 81 -14.69 -4.45 -11.03
C LYS A 81 -13.66 -4.75 -9.94
N PRO A 82 -12.36 -4.65 -10.25
CA PRO A 82 -11.79 -4.00 -11.44
C PRO A 82 -11.73 -4.86 -12.70
N ASP A 83 -12.09 -6.15 -12.63
CA ASP A 83 -12.04 -7.07 -13.75
C ASP A 83 -13.16 -6.79 -14.76
N CYS A 84 -12.97 -7.26 -16.00
CA CYS A 84 -13.98 -7.18 -17.04
C CYS A 84 -14.80 -8.48 -17.13
N ASP A 85 -16.10 -8.36 -16.89
CA ASP A 85 -17.13 -9.41 -17.07
C ASP A 85 -17.86 -9.29 -18.43
N ALA A 86 -17.26 -8.66 -19.43
CA ALA A 86 -17.86 -8.35 -20.74
C ALA A 86 -19.05 -7.36 -20.74
N ALA A 87 -19.30 -6.61 -19.66
CA ALA A 87 -20.37 -5.61 -19.63
C ALA A 87 -20.28 -4.59 -20.80
N CYS A 88 -19.06 -4.27 -21.26
CA CYS A 88 -18.84 -3.39 -22.41
C CYS A 88 -19.55 -3.85 -23.69
N VAL A 89 -19.60 -5.16 -23.96
CA VAL A 89 -20.28 -5.74 -25.12
C VAL A 89 -21.80 -5.64 -24.93
N ARG A 90 -22.29 -6.04 -23.75
CA ARG A 90 -23.73 -6.06 -23.44
C ARG A 90 -24.36 -4.67 -23.44
N THR A 91 -23.62 -3.66 -22.99
CA THR A 91 -24.07 -2.27 -22.86
C THR A 91 -23.79 -1.44 -24.12
N GLY A 92 -23.08 -2.00 -25.10
CA GLY A 92 -22.75 -1.31 -26.35
C GLY A 92 -21.77 -0.15 -26.17
N PHE A 93 -20.81 -0.29 -25.24
CA PHE A 93 -19.86 0.75 -24.84
C PHE A 93 -19.34 1.58 -26.02
N ASP A 94 -19.47 2.90 -25.88
CA ASP A 94 -18.94 3.89 -26.81
C ASP A 94 -17.60 4.42 -26.29
N ASP A 95 -16.55 4.09 -27.04
CA ASP A 95 -15.19 4.41 -26.69
C ASP A 95 -14.61 5.61 -27.47
N THR A 96 -15.47 6.34 -28.19
CA THR A 96 -15.10 7.55 -28.94
C THR A 96 -14.69 8.70 -28.02
N LYS A 97 -13.79 9.55 -28.52
CA LYS A 97 -13.43 10.82 -27.90
C LYS A 97 -14.54 11.84 -28.15
N SER A 98 -14.97 12.54 -27.11
CA SER A 98 -15.96 13.61 -27.24
C SER A 98 -15.38 14.77 -28.05
N PRO A 99 -16.17 15.41 -28.93
CA PRO A 99 -15.79 16.68 -29.53
C PRO A 99 -15.65 17.81 -28.49
N ASP A 100 -16.35 17.72 -27.35
CA ASP A 100 -16.37 18.72 -26.28
C ASP A 100 -15.21 18.58 -25.28
N ARG A 101 -14.29 17.64 -25.51
CA ARG A 101 -13.13 17.44 -24.64
C ARG A 101 -12.26 18.71 -24.61
N VAL A 102 -11.54 18.89 -23.51
CA VAL A 102 -10.50 19.92 -23.43
C VAL A 102 -9.50 19.74 -24.58
N PRO A 103 -9.27 20.76 -25.42
CA PRO A 103 -8.36 20.65 -26.56
C PRO A 103 -6.95 20.27 -26.14
N ASP A 104 -6.26 19.53 -27.01
CA ASP A 104 -4.83 19.30 -26.88
C ASP A 104 -4.08 20.61 -27.12
N ARG A 105 -3.64 21.23 -26.03
CA ARG A 105 -2.88 22.49 -26.07
C ARG A 105 -1.92 22.53 -24.90
N ARG A 106 -0.64 22.69 -25.21
CA ARG A 106 0.39 22.90 -24.20
C ARG A 106 0.54 24.39 -23.89
N ASP A 107 0.20 24.75 -22.67
CA ASP A 107 0.38 26.09 -22.12
C ASP A 107 1.74 26.19 -21.39
N THR A 108 2.36 27.36 -21.43
CA THR A 108 3.68 27.63 -20.83
C THR A 108 3.59 28.81 -19.88
N TYR A 109 4.02 28.60 -18.63
CA TYR A 109 4.00 29.59 -17.56
C TYR A 109 5.45 29.83 -17.10
N VAL A 110 5.99 31.01 -17.40
CA VAL A 110 7.36 31.37 -17.06
C VAL A 110 7.39 31.97 -15.65
N GLY A 111 8.21 31.40 -14.76
CA GLY A 111 8.50 31.93 -13.43
C GLY A 111 9.94 32.39 -13.26
N HIS A 112 10.26 32.95 -12.10
CA HIS A 112 11.62 33.41 -11.78
C HIS A 112 12.65 32.29 -11.64
N GLN A 113 12.25 31.14 -11.10
CA GLN A 113 13.15 30.00 -10.83
C GLN A 113 12.89 28.80 -11.75
N VAL A 114 11.66 28.66 -12.22
CA VAL A 114 11.20 27.49 -12.97
C VAL A 114 10.09 27.89 -13.93
N THR A 115 10.08 27.29 -15.11
CA THR A 115 8.97 27.35 -16.06
C THR A 115 8.08 26.12 -15.85
N VAL A 116 6.77 26.30 -15.72
CA VAL A 116 5.81 25.20 -15.65
C VAL A 116 5.12 25.06 -16.99
N TYR A 117 5.00 23.83 -17.47
CA TYR A 117 4.21 23.49 -18.65
C TYR A 117 3.01 22.66 -18.22
N ASP A 118 1.88 22.94 -18.84
CA ASP A 118 0.61 22.25 -18.58
C ASP A 118 -0.07 21.92 -19.90
N ASN A 119 -0.70 20.77 -19.98
CA ASN A 119 -1.65 20.47 -21.03
C ASN A 119 -2.95 19.99 -20.39
N ARG A 120 -3.93 20.90 -20.31
CA ARG A 120 -5.24 20.61 -19.74
C ARG A 120 -5.99 19.51 -20.48
N GLY A 121 -5.70 19.27 -21.76
CA GLY A 121 -6.21 18.13 -22.51
C GLY A 121 -5.77 16.77 -21.97
N ILE A 122 -4.72 16.71 -21.15
CA ILE A 122 -4.20 15.50 -20.48
C ILE A 122 -4.73 15.39 -19.05
N CYS A 123 -5.15 16.50 -18.44
CA CYS A 123 -5.46 16.56 -17.02
C CYS A 123 -6.62 15.63 -16.64
N GLN A 124 -6.39 14.76 -15.64
CA GLN A 124 -7.46 13.95 -15.07
C GLN A 124 -8.28 14.67 -13.97
N HIS A 125 -7.97 15.94 -13.71
CA HIS A 125 -8.61 16.78 -12.70
C HIS A 125 -8.56 16.22 -11.27
N SER A 126 -7.40 15.70 -10.83
CA SER A 126 -7.27 15.06 -9.52
C SER A 126 -7.13 15.99 -8.31
N GLY A 127 -7.04 17.31 -8.49
CA GLY A 127 -6.86 18.28 -7.39
C GLY A 127 -5.47 18.28 -6.73
N LEU A 128 -4.68 17.22 -6.85
CA LEU A 128 -3.38 17.09 -6.15
C LEU A 128 -2.41 18.28 -6.27
N CYS A 129 -2.40 19.02 -7.39
CA CYS A 129 -1.56 20.20 -7.53
C CYS A 129 -2.14 21.43 -6.83
N THR A 130 -3.45 21.68 -6.98
CA THR A 130 -4.16 22.81 -6.37
C THR A 130 -4.27 22.64 -4.86
N ASP A 131 -4.53 21.42 -4.38
CA ASP A 131 -4.64 21.12 -2.95
C ASP A 131 -3.28 21.25 -2.24
N ARG A 132 -2.20 20.90 -2.95
CA ARG A 132 -0.84 20.89 -2.40
C ARG A 132 -0.21 22.28 -2.38
N LEU A 133 -0.40 23.07 -3.43
CA LEU A 133 0.32 24.33 -3.61
C LEU A 133 -0.57 25.38 -4.28
N SER A 134 -1.65 25.76 -3.59
CA SER A 134 -2.64 26.73 -4.04
C SER A 134 -2.09 28.14 -4.30
N THR A 135 -0.89 28.46 -3.79
CA THR A 135 -0.21 29.73 -4.15
C THR A 135 0.37 29.70 -5.56
N VAL A 136 0.52 28.51 -6.17
CA VAL A 136 1.04 28.30 -7.52
C VAL A 136 -0.02 27.77 -8.48
N PHE A 137 -0.84 26.81 -8.06
CA PHE A 137 -1.87 26.20 -8.90
C PHE A 137 -3.26 26.61 -8.42
N HIS A 138 -4.02 27.26 -9.29
CA HIS A 138 -5.27 27.92 -8.92
C HIS A 138 -6.47 27.16 -9.47
N THR A 139 -7.59 27.22 -8.76
CA THR A 139 -8.91 26.87 -9.27
C THR A 139 -9.62 28.13 -9.78
N GLU A 140 -10.64 27.99 -10.63
CA GLU A 140 -11.39 29.17 -11.09
C GLU A 140 -12.08 29.92 -9.93
N SER A 141 -12.39 29.22 -8.84
CA SER A 141 -12.94 29.79 -7.60
C SER A 141 -11.95 30.60 -6.77
N ASP A 142 -10.64 30.51 -7.02
CA ASP A 142 -9.62 31.22 -6.23
C ASP A 142 -9.47 32.71 -6.62
N SER A 143 -10.24 33.17 -7.61
CA SER A 143 -10.26 34.55 -8.12
C SER A 143 -10.99 35.54 -7.20
N THR A 144 -10.59 35.63 -5.92
CA THR A 144 -11.06 36.70 -5.01
C THR A 144 -10.21 37.97 -5.09
N THR A 145 -9.07 37.95 -5.81
CA THR A 145 -8.28 39.13 -6.12
C THR A 145 -8.70 39.70 -7.48
N ALA A 146 -9.83 40.40 -7.46
CA ALA A 146 -10.35 41.16 -8.59
C ALA A 146 -9.50 42.42 -8.85
N GLU A 147 -8.31 42.27 -9.41
CA GLU A 147 -7.64 43.32 -10.18
C GLU A 147 -7.32 42.77 -11.59
N ALA A 148 -8.30 42.96 -12.49
CA ALA A 148 -8.19 42.93 -13.95
C ALA A 148 -7.29 41.87 -14.62
N GLY A 149 -7.84 40.66 -14.79
CA GLY A 149 -7.33 39.64 -15.71
C GLY A 149 -7.54 38.25 -15.12
N ALA A 150 -8.10 37.30 -15.90
CA ALA A 150 -8.27 35.92 -15.45
C ALA A 150 -6.95 35.41 -14.84
N SER A 151 -6.95 35.06 -13.56
CA SER A 151 -5.76 34.51 -12.92
C SER A 151 -5.36 33.26 -13.69
N ALA A 152 -4.17 33.29 -14.30
CA ALA A 152 -3.60 32.14 -14.98
C ALA A 152 -3.68 30.90 -14.07
N PHE A 153 -3.99 29.73 -14.62
CA PHE A 153 -4.08 28.48 -13.84
C PHE A 153 -2.81 28.23 -13.02
N VAL A 154 -1.64 28.62 -13.54
CA VAL A 154 -0.36 28.50 -12.86
C VAL A 154 0.32 29.86 -12.67
N THR A 155 0.79 30.12 -11.45
CA THR A 155 1.69 31.23 -11.10
C THR A 155 3.01 30.64 -10.55
N PRO A 156 3.99 30.29 -11.39
CA PRO A 156 5.18 29.57 -10.93
C PRO A 156 6.04 30.35 -9.93
N SER A 157 5.95 31.69 -9.91
CA SER A 157 6.65 32.52 -8.91
C SER A 157 5.96 32.55 -7.54
N GLY A 158 4.82 31.87 -7.36
CA GLY A 158 4.05 31.84 -6.12
C GLY A 158 4.51 30.82 -5.07
N GLY A 159 5.59 30.07 -5.34
CA GLY A 159 6.09 29.04 -4.44
C GLY A 159 7.58 28.78 -4.66
N ARG A 160 8.18 27.99 -3.76
CA ARG A 160 9.58 27.60 -3.90
C ARG A 160 9.75 26.56 -5.01
N MET A 161 10.85 26.64 -5.75
CA MET A 161 11.19 25.69 -6.82
C MET A 161 11.04 24.22 -6.40
N ASP A 162 11.51 23.84 -5.20
CA ASP A 162 11.44 22.45 -4.74
C ASP A 162 10.01 21.97 -4.45
N GLU A 163 9.12 22.86 -4.01
CA GLU A 163 7.70 22.55 -3.79
C GLU A 163 6.95 22.43 -5.13
N ILE A 164 7.28 23.28 -6.10
CA ILE A 164 6.72 23.24 -7.46
C ILE A 164 7.11 21.94 -8.16
N ILE A 165 8.39 21.57 -8.13
CA ILE A 165 8.88 20.33 -8.75
C ILE A 165 8.17 19.11 -8.16
N ARG A 166 7.96 19.08 -6.84
CA ARG A 166 7.20 17.99 -6.18
C ARG A 166 5.74 17.96 -6.66
N ALA A 167 5.06 19.10 -6.68
CA ALA A 167 3.67 19.18 -7.16
C ALA A 167 3.52 18.74 -8.62
N VAL A 168 4.47 19.10 -9.48
CA VAL A 168 4.52 18.67 -10.88
C VAL A 168 4.77 17.16 -11.01
N ARG A 169 5.73 16.61 -10.27
CA ARG A 169 6.02 15.16 -10.24
C ARG A 169 4.87 14.31 -9.70
N ASP A 170 4.08 14.87 -8.80
CA ASP A 170 2.89 14.22 -8.24
C ASP A 170 1.69 14.27 -9.21
N CYS A 171 1.80 14.90 -10.39
CA CYS A 171 0.75 14.97 -11.40
C CYS A 171 0.46 13.58 -11.99
N PRO A 172 -0.64 12.93 -11.63
CA PRO A 172 -0.88 11.52 -11.96
C PRO A 172 -1.19 11.27 -13.44
N SER A 173 -1.73 12.25 -14.16
CA SER A 173 -1.97 12.14 -15.60
C SER A 173 -0.75 12.50 -16.44
N GLY A 174 0.30 13.06 -15.84
CA GLY A 174 1.46 13.60 -16.57
C GLY A 174 1.13 14.83 -17.41
N ALA A 175 0.11 15.59 -17.00
CA ALA A 175 -0.28 16.82 -17.65
C ALA A 175 0.69 17.98 -17.36
N LEU A 176 1.37 17.92 -16.22
CA LEU A 176 2.34 18.92 -15.79
C LEU A 176 3.77 18.47 -16.09
N SER A 177 4.62 19.44 -16.44
CA SER A 177 6.08 19.30 -16.43
C SER A 177 6.74 20.62 -16.10
N PHE A 178 8.06 20.63 -15.99
CA PHE A 178 8.79 21.86 -15.70
C PHE A 178 10.07 21.97 -16.52
N GLY A 179 10.56 23.20 -16.67
CA GLY A 179 11.84 23.51 -17.27
C GLY A 179 12.65 24.46 -16.41
N VAL A 180 13.97 24.34 -16.52
CA VAL A 180 14.96 25.17 -15.83
C VAL A 180 15.84 25.79 -16.91
N ASP A 181 16.08 27.09 -16.83
CA ASP A 181 16.89 27.85 -17.81
C ASP A 181 16.45 27.66 -19.28
N GLY A 182 15.16 27.42 -19.51
CA GLY A 182 14.57 27.22 -20.84
C GLY A 182 14.54 25.76 -21.30
N ASP A 183 15.26 24.85 -20.63
CA ASP A 183 15.29 23.43 -20.97
C ASP A 183 14.25 22.65 -20.18
N GLU A 184 13.41 21.87 -20.89
CA GLU A 184 12.43 21.01 -20.24
C GLU A 184 13.12 19.83 -19.53
N ALA A 185 12.95 19.75 -18.21
CA ALA A 185 13.51 18.70 -17.37
C ALA A 185 12.60 17.45 -17.37
N ARG A 186 12.14 16.98 -18.53
CA ARG A 186 11.16 15.88 -18.64
C ARG A 186 11.63 14.60 -17.94
N GLY A 187 12.90 14.23 -18.11
CA GLY A 187 13.47 13.06 -17.44
C GLY A 187 13.40 13.14 -15.91
N GLN A 188 13.40 14.35 -15.33
CA GLN A 188 13.21 14.53 -13.90
C GLN A 188 11.76 14.34 -13.45
N VAL A 189 10.78 14.66 -14.31
CA VAL A 189 9.35 14.44 -14.05
C VAL A 189 9.02 12.96 -14.18
N ASP A 190 9.62 12.30 -15.18
CA ASP A 190 9.43 10.89 -15.52
C ASP A 190 10.40 9.96 -14.74
N TRP A 191 10.91 10.42 -13.60
CA TRP A 191 11.72 9.64 -12.66
C TRP A 191 12.94 8.93 -13.28
N GLY A 192 13.47 9.44 -14.40
CA GLY A 192 14.61 8.87 -15.11
C GLY A 192 14.45 7.39 -15.50
N GLY A 193 13.20 6.89 -15.62
CA GLY A 193 12.93 5.47 -15.88
C GLY A 193 13.22 4.54 -14.70
N GLN A 194 13.31 5.05 -13.47
CA GLN A 194 13.64 4.25 -12.28
C GLN A 194 12.44 3.52 -11.66
N ARG A 195 11.21 3.95 -11.95
CA ARG A 195 10.00 3.32 -11.40
C ARG A 195 9.69 2.04 -12.17
N ALA A 196 9.43 0.96 -11.44
CA ALA A 196 8.95 -0.28 -12.04
C ALA A 196 7.52 -0.09 -12.60
N PRO A 197 7.15 -0.78 -13.69
CA PRO A 197 5.80 -0.73 -14.24
C PRO A 197 4.73 -1.09 -13.19
N SER A 198 3.74 -0.22 -13.01
CA SER A 198 2.64 -0.47 -12.09
C SER A 198 1.34 0.19 -12.51
N ILE A 199 0.21 -0.45 -12.15
CA ILE A 199 -1.15 0.04 -12.30
C ILE A 199 -1.79 0.19 -10.93
N LEU A 200 -2.12 1.42 -10.55
CA LEU A 200 -2.89 1.71 -9.35
C LEU A 200 -4.38 1.88 -9.71
N ILE A 201 -5.24 1.09 -9.08
CA ILE A 201 -6.69 1.18 -9.19
C ILE A 201 -7.16 2.20 -8.16
N THR A 202 -7.47 3.41 -8.59
CA THR A 202 -7.95 4.44 -7.65
C THR A 202 -9.42 4.22 -7.31
N LYS A 203 -9.75 4.48 -6.04
CA LYS A 203 -11.13 4.40 -5.53
C LYS A 203 -12.02 5.32 -6.35
N ASP A 204 -13.11 4.78 -6.86
CA ASP A 204 -14.14 5.54 -7.59
C ASP A 204 -13.55 6.33 -8.79
N GLY A 205 -12.41 5.88 -9.33
CA GLY A 205 -11.59 6.71 -10.19
C GLY A 205 -10.83 5.94 -11.27
N PRO A 206 -9.92 6.60 -11.99
CA PRO A 206 -9.17 5.99 -13.09
C PRO A 206 -8.14 4.95 -12.64
N TYR A 207 -7.62 4.19 -13.61
CA TYR A 207 -6.37 3.48 -13.45
C TYR A 207 -5.20 4.45 -13.64
N ARG A 208 -4.25 4.48 -12.72
CA ARG A 208 -3.03 5.28 -12.84
C ARG A 208 -1.85 4.38 -13.17
N LEU A 209 -1.25 4.61 -14.34
CA LEU A 209 -0.08 3.89 -14.82
C LEU A 209 1.17 4.64 -14.40
N THR A 210 2.21 3.91 -14.00
CA THR A 210 3.56 4.43 -13.73
C THR A 210 4.61 3.43 -14.23
N GLY A 211 5.86 3.85 -14.35
CA GLY A 211 6.98 3.01 -14.73
C GLY A 211 7.06 2.68 -16.23
N GLY A 212 6.50 3.53 -17.10
CA GLY A 212 6.68 3.40 -18.54
C GLY A 212 5.87 2.29 -19.18
N VAL A 213 4.67 2.01 -18.66
CA VAL A 213 3.71 1.07 -19.26
C VAL A 213 3.32 1.54 -20.67
N GLU A 214 3.58 0.72 -21.68
CA GLU A 214 3.21 1.02 -23.07
C GLU A 214 1.68 0.97 -23.23
N ILE A 215 1.11 1.96 -23.91
CA ILE A 215 -0.33 2.02 -24.19
C ILE A 215 -0.53 1.92 -25.70
N VAL A 216 -1.10 0.80 -26.14
CA VAL A 216 -1.22 0.45 -27.55
C VAL A 216 -2.69 0.20 -27.92
N ASP A 217 -3.03 0.32 -29.18
CA ASP A 217 -4.35 -0.08 -29.69
C ASP A 217 -4.44 -1.61 -29.89
N GLY A 218 -5.59 -2.09 -30.35
CA GLY A 218 -5.83 -3.51 -30.63
C GLY A 218 -4.97 -4.10 -31.76
N THR A 219 -4.27 -3.29 -32.54
CA THR A 219 -3.30 -3.75 -33.56
C THR A 219 -1.88 -3.86 -33.00
N GLY A 220 -1.63 -3.29 -31.81
CA GLY A 220 -0.31 -3.25 -31.18
C GLY A 220 0.45 -1.95 -31.44
N GLU A 221 -0.14 -1.00 -32.16
CA GLU A 221 0.47 0.30 -32.44
C GLU A 221 0.31 1.26 -31.25
N PRO A 222 1.32 2.10 -30.94
CA PRO A 222 1.22 3.10 -29.87
C PRO A 222 0.05 4.06 -30.08
N LEU A 223 -0.72 4.31 -29.02
CA LEU A 223 -1.82 5.28 -29.11
C LEU A 223 -1.32 6.71 -29.29
N PRO A 224 -2.01 7.54 -30.11
CA PRO A 224 -1.72 8.96 -30.20
C PRO A 224 -1.81 9.65 -28.83
N ARG A 225 -0.74 10.35 -28.45
CA ARG A 225 -0.62 11.11 -27.20
C ARG A 225 -0.71 12.60 -27.47
N ALA A 226 -1.29 13.34 -26.52
CA ALA A 226 -1.35 14.79 -26.55
C ALA A 226 0.05 15.41 -26.36
N GLN A 227 0.20 16.67 -26.76
CA GLN A 227 1.48 17.38 -26.68
C GLN A 227 2.01 17.44 -25.25
N GLY A 228 3.26 16.99 -25.04
CA GLY A 228 3.89 17.02 -23.71
C GLY A 228 3.37 15.97 -22.72
N ALA A 229 2.66 14.94 -23.20
CA ALA A 229 2.30 13.79 -22.37
C ALA A 229 3.54 13.07 -21.83
N SER A 230 3.51 12.70 -20.55
CA SER A 230 4.53 11.81 -19.97
C SER A 230 4.53 10.45 -20.66
N ALA A 231 5.72 9.93 -20.95
CA ALA A 231 5.89 8.55 -21.40
C ALA A 231 5.87 7.56 -20.22
N GLU A 232 6.04 8.04 -19.00
CA GLU A 232 6.26 7.20 -17.83
C GLU A 232 5.00 7.01 -16.97
N HIS A 233 4.10 7.99 -16.91
CA HIS A 233 2.82 7.85 -16.21
C HIS A 233 1.65 8.44 -16.99
N ALA A 234 0.46 7.86 -16.78
CA ALA A 234 -0.78 8.24 -17.44
C ALA A 234 -1.99 7.82 -16.60
N ALA A 235 -3.14 8.43 -16.87
CA ALA A 235 -4.41 8.05 -16.26
C ALA A 235 -5.40 7.52 -17.30
N LEU A 236 -5.86 6.28 -17.13
CA LEU A 236 -6.84 5.65 -18.00
C LEU A 236 -8.24 5.67 -17.37
N CYS A 237 -9.23 6.04 -18.20
CA CYS A 237 -10.62 6.08 -17.81
C CYS A 237 -11.13 4.67 -17.49
N ARG A 238 -11.76 4.54 -16.32
CA ARG A 238 -12.40 3.31 -15.83
C ARG A 238 -13.93 3.41 -15.78
N CYS A 239 -14.47 4.63 -15.73
CA CYS A 239 -15.90 4.89 -15.57
C CYS A 239 -16.71 4.82 -16.87
N GLY A 240 -16.10 4.62 -18.04
CA GLY A 240 -16.81 4.65 -19.32
C GLY A 240 -17.27 6.03 -19.83
N HIS A 241 -17.23 7.08 -19.00
CA HIS A 241 -17.78 8.40 -19.35
C HIS A 241 -16.75 9.49 -19.68
N SER A 242 -15.45 9.17 -19.75
CA SER A 242 -14.45 10.19 -20.08
C SER A 242 -14.73 10.86 -21.44
N GLN A 243 -14.51 12.17 -21.52
CA GLN A 243 -14.52 12.92 -22.77
C GLN A 243 -13.26 12.67 -23.61
N ASN A 244 -12.15 12.25 -23.00
CA ASN A 244 -10.85 12.05 -23.65
C ASN A 244 -10.42 10.57 -23.71
N LYS A 245 -11.35 9.62 -23.91
CA LYS A 245 -11.06 8.18 -23.92
C LYS A 245 -9.88 7.83 -24.86
N PRO A 246 -9.02 6.87 -24.48
CA PRO A 246 -9.05 6.08 -23.24
C PRO A 246 -8.53 6.81 -22.00
N PHE A 247 -8.02 8.04 -22.12
CA PHE A 247 -7.49 8.79 -20.99
C PHE A 247 -8.61 9.35 -20.10
N CYS A 248 -8.33 9.50 -18.81
CA CYS A 248 -9.28 10.09 -17.87
C CYS A 248 -9.36 11.62 -18.07
N SER A 249 -10.58 12.15 -18.07
CA SER A 249 -10.88 13.60 -18.15
C SER A 249 -11.48 14.15 -16.85
N GLY A 250 -11.51 13.35 -15.78
CA GLY A 250 -12.19 13.71 -14.52
C GLY A 250 -13.70 13.47 -14.51
N MET A 251 -14.31 13.04 -15.62
CA MET A 251 -15.77 12.79 -15.70
C MET A 251 -16.32 11.84 -14.65
N HIS A 252 -15.49 10.95 -14.07
CA HIS A 252 -15.90 10.03 -13.01
C HIS A 252 -16.49 10.73 -11.78
N TYR A 253 -16.05 11.96 -11.46
CA TYR A 253 -16.66 12.77 -10.40
C TYR A 253 -18.09 13.21 -10.75
N TYR A 254 -18.30 13.64 -12.00
CA TYR A 254 -19.59 14.19 -12.45
C TYR A 254 -20.65 13.13 -12.73
N VAL A 255 -20.23 11.91 -13.06
CA VAL A 255 -21.15 10.77 -13.23
C VAL A 255 -21.29 9.93 -11.96
N ASP A 256 -20.72 10.39 -10.84
CA ASP A 256 -20.71 9.69 -9.55
C ASP A 256 -20.32 8.21 -9.68
N PHE A 257 -19.24 7.95 -10.41
CA PHE A 257 -18.75 6.60 -10.62
C PHE A 257 -18.31 5.99 -9.30
N ARG A 258 -18.78 4.78 -8.99
CA ARG A 258 -18.43 4.07 -7.75
C ARG A 258 -17.90 2.67 -8.02
N ASP A 259 -16.91 2.30 -7.20
CA ASP A 259 -16.55 0.91 -7.01
C ASP A 259 -17.69 0.12 -6.36
N PRO A 260 -17.75 -1.21 -6.57
CA PRO A 260 -18.65 -2.06 -5.79
C PRO A 260 -18.44 -1.79 -4.30
N ALA A 261 -19.53 -1.58 -3.57
CA ALA A 261 -19.44 -1.34 -2.14
C ALA A 261 -18.77 -2.54 -1.47
N PRO A 262 -17.79 -2.34 -0.59
CA PRO A 262 -17.33 -3.41 0.29
C PRO A 262 -18.49 -3.89 1.15
N ASP A 263 -18.38 -5.09 1.72
CA ASP A 263 -19.37 -5.63 2.64
C ASP A 263 -19.68 -4.60 3.73
N SER A 264 -20.93 -4.12 3.77
CA SER A 264 -21.35 -3.00 4.64
C SER A 264 -21.30 -3.34 6.13
N GLU A 265 -21.16 -4.62 6.48
CA GLU A 265 -21.04 -5.06 7.87
C GLU A 265 -19.59 -5.20 8.33
N ALA A 266 -18.61 -5.18 7.41
CA ALA A 266 -17.20 -5.30 7.76
C ALA A 266 -16.66 -3.96 8.30
N MET A 267 -16.22 -3.96 9.57
CA MET A 267 -15.51 -2.83 10.14
C MET A 267 -14.15 -2.68 9.43
N PRO A 268 -13.83 -1.52 8.83
CA PRO A 268 -12.53 -1.32 8.19
C PRO A 268 -11.44 -1.38 9.24
N THR A 269 -10.25 -1.82 8.88
CA THR A 269 -9.04 -1.67 9.70
C THR A 269 -8.66 -0.19 9.86
N VAL A 270 -7.77 0.11 10.83
CA VAL A 270 -7.25 1.48 11.00
C VAL A 270 -6.48 1.91 9.75
N SER A 271 -5.78 0.99 9.10
CA SER A 271 -5.08 1.24 7.83
C SER A 271 -6.05 1.59 6.70
N GLU A 272 -7.11 0.80 6.50
CA GLU A 272 -8.14 1.05 5.48
C GLU A 272 -8.82 2.41 5.70
N TRP A 273 -9.20 2.71 6.94
CA TRP A 273 -9.81 3.99 7.31
C TRP A 273 -8.88 5.18 7.07
N ALA A 274 -7.57 5.01 7.31
CA ALA A 274 -6.56 6.04 7.02
C ALA A 274 -6.41 6.33 5.51
N GLY A 275 -6.84 5.41 4.63
CA GLY A 275 -6.57 5.44 3.20
C GLY A 275 -5.35 4.62 2.77
N GLY A 276 -4.95 3.63 3.58
CA GLY A 276 -3.93 2.63 3.28
C GLY A 276 -2.51 3.18 3.17
N PHE A 277 -1.65 2.43 2.49
CA PHE A 277 -0.25 2.80 2.25
C PHE A 277 -0.08 4.20 1.63
N PRO A 278 -0.85 4.61 0.59
CA PRO A 278 -0.68 5.93 0.00
C PRO A 278 -0.88 7.08 0.99
N ALA A 279 -1.76 6.94 1.98
CA ALA A 279 -1.97 7.96 3.01
C ALA A 279 -0.77 8.07 3.95
N PHE A 280 -0.27 6.93 4.45
CA PHE A 280 0.91 6.91 5.30
C PHE A 280 2.19 7.32 4.57
N GLU A 281 2.31 7.02 3.27
CA GLU A 281 3.43 7.50 2.46
C GLU A 281 3.42 9.02 2.34
N ARG A 282 2.27 9.65 2.02
CA ARG A 282 2.16 11.12 2.00
C ARG A 282 2.57 11.74 3.34
N MET A 283 2.07 11.19 4.45
CA MET A 283 2.41 11.64 5.79
C MET A 283 3.91 11.52 6.09
N THR A 284 4.49 10.34 5.87
CA THR A 284 5.91 10.10 6.19
C THR A 284 6.85 10.89 5.29
N ARG A 285 6.51 11.12 4.02
CA ARG A 285 7.25 12.01 3.14
C ARG A 285 7.19 13.45 3.62
N LEU A 286 6.02 13.98 3.98
CA LEU A 286 5.91 15.31 4.60
C LEU A 286 6.75 15.41 5.88
N PHE A 287 6.72 14.37 6.72
CA PHE A 287 7.49 14.33 7.94
C PHE A 287 9.02 14.36 7.67
N TYR A 288 9.53 13.40 6.92
CA TYR A 288 10.96 13.20 6.72
C TYR A 288 11.61 14.12 5.68
N GLU A 289 10.86 14.58 4.67
CA GLU A 289 11.42 15.44 3.60
C GLU A 289 11.23 16.94 3.86
N ARG A 290 10.31 17.32 4.77
CA ARG A 290 10.00 18.73 5.08
C ARG A 290 10.24 19.08 6.54
N HIS A 291 9.57 18.39 7.46
CA HIS A 291 9.57 18.77 8.87
C HIS A 291 10.87 18.42 9.59
N VAL A 292 11.39 17.20 9.38
CA VAL A 292 12.63 16.72 10.02
C VAL A 292 13.87 17.53 9.60
N PRO A 293 14.13 17.81 8.31
CA PRO A 293 15.31 18.57 7.90
C PRO A 293 15.30 20.03 8.36
N ALA A 294 14.11 20.59 8.62
CA ALA A 294 13.93 21.95 9.11
C ALA A 294 13.98 22.06 10.64
N ASP A 295 14.12 20.95 11.36
CA ASP A 295 14.10 20.91 12.82
C ASP A 295 15.51 20.73 13.40
N ASP A 296 15.94 21.66 14.26
CA ASP A 296 17.28 21.66 14.84
C ASP A 296 17.58 20.42 15.70
N LEU A 297 16.56 19.79 16.28
CA LEU A 297 16.72 18.65 17.18
C LEU A 297 16.70 17.31 16.45
N LEU A 298 15.82 17.16 15.46
CA LEU A 298 15.67 15.92 14.69
C LEU A 298 16.54 15.88 13.44
N GLY A 299 16.77 17.01 12.78
CA GLY A 299 17.54 17.09 11.53
C GLY A 299 18.89 16.34 11.60
N PRO A 300 19.72 16.55 12.63
CA PRO A 300 20.98 15.83 12.78
C PRO A 300 20.84 14.30 12.91
N LEU A 301 19.75 13.81 13.51
CA LEU A 301 19.52 12.36 13.69
C LEU A 301 19.26 11.64 12.35
N PHE A 302 18.68 12.34 11.38
CA PHE A 302 18.28 11.79 10.10
C PHE A 302 19.14 12.30 8.93
N ALA A 303 20.22 13.02 9.20
CA ALA A 303 21.07 13.62 8.15
C ALA A 303 21.66 12.60 7.17
N THR A 304 21.88 11.35 7.61
CA THR A 304 22.39 10.24 6.77
C THR A 304 21.33 9.17 6.50
N MET A 305 20.06 9.51 6.66
CA MET A 305 18.93 8.62 6.38
C MET A 305 18.88 8.26 4.89
N SER A 306 18.54 7.02 4.57
CA SER A 306 18.36 6.61 3.18
C SER A 306 17.13 7.27 2.56
N ALA A 307 17.17 7.51 1.24
CA ALA A 307 16.10 8.22 0.54
C ALA A 307 14.74 7.49 0.58
N ASP A 308 14.75 6.17 0.73
CA ASP A 308 13.56 5.30 0.79
C ASP A 308 13.02 5.11 2.22
N HIS A 309 13.63 5.70 3.24
CA HIS A 309 13.19 5.60 4.63
C HIS A 309 11.71 6.00 4.85
N PRO A 310 11.16 7.06 4.23
CA PRO A 310 9.74 7.39 4.36
C PRO A 310 8.83 6.23 3.96
N GLN A 311 9.11 5.56 2.83
CA GLN A 311 8.36 4.42 2.33
C GLN A 311 8.43 3.22 3.27
N ARG A 312 9.60 2.97 3.88
CA ARG A 312 9.74 1.89 4.87
C ARG A 312 8.88 2.15 6.10
N VAL A 313 8.90 3.37 6.61
CA VAL A 313 8.07 3.75 7.78
C VAL A 313 6.58 3.72 7.43
N ALA A 314 6.20 4.13 6.22
CA ALA A 314 4.82 4.00 5.74
C ALA A 314 4.37 2.54 5.69
N ALA A 315 5.17 1.65 5.11
CA ALA A 315 4.89 0.22 5.06
C ALA A 315 4.77 -0.39 6.47
N TRP A 316 5.65 0.00 7.41
CA TRP A 316 5.56 -0.42 8.80
C TRP A 316 4.23 -0.01 9.44
N LEU A 317 3.84 1.26 9.30
CA LEU A 317 2.58 1.75 9.87
C LEU A 317 1.36 1.08 9.22
N THR A 318 1.36 0.92 7.90
CA THR A 318 0.32 0.20 7.17
C THR A 318 0.13 -1.21 7.74
N GLU A 319 1.20 -1.99 7.89
CA GLU A 319 1.14 -3.35 8.39
C GLU A 319 0.64 -3.41 9.85
N VAL A 320 1.17 -2.53 10.71
CA VAL A 320 0.75 -2.46 12.13
C VAL A 320 -0.74 -2.17 12.27
N PHE A 321 -1.28 -1.30 11.42
CA PHE A 321 -2.68 -0.89 11.47
C PHE A 321 -3.63 -1.82 10.70
N GLY A 322 -3.17 -3.03 10.35
CA GLY A 322 -3.99 -4.07 9.73
C GLY A 322 -3.98 -4.09 8.20
N GLY A 323 -3.04 -3.37 7.57
CA GLY A 323 -2.78 -3.47 6.13
C GLY A 323 -1.85 -4.64 5.75
N PRO A 324 -1.42 -4.71 4.47
CA PRO A 324 -0.57 -5.79 3.97
C PRO A 324 0.78 -5.95 4.69
N THR A 325 1.34 -7.15 4.64
CA THR A 325 2.63 -7.54 5.25
C THR A 325 3.87 -7.04 4.51
N THR A 326 3.72 -6.01 3.68
CA THR A 326 4.79 -5.53 2.78
C THR A 326 6.06 -5.17 3.53
N TYR A 327 5.97 -4.64 4.76
CA TYR A 327 7.17 -4.31 5.53
C TYR A 327 7.90 -5.58 5.98
N SER A 328 7.17 -6.55 6.52
CA SER A 328 7.74 -7.84 6.90
C SER A 328 8.38 -8.55 5.71
N ASP A 329 7.68 -8.63 4.59
CA ASP A 329 8.12 -9.34 3.40
C ASP A 329 9.35 -8.69 2.75
N SER A 330 9.41 -7.35 2.74
CA SER A 330 10.47 -6.61 2.03
C SER A 330 11.66 -6.23 2.91
N TYR A 331 11.44 -6.02 4.22
CA TYR A 331 12.44 -5.47 5.12
C TYR A 331 12.78 -6.36 6.32
N GLY A 332 12.05 -7.45 6.56
CA GLY A 332 12.34 -8.41 7.62
C GLY A 332 11.70 -8.10 8.98
N GLY A 333 10.62 -7.31 8.98
CA GLY A 333 9.71 -7.16 10.12
C GLY A 333 10.34 -6.55 11.38
N TYR A 334 9.84 -6.94 12.55
CA TYR A 334 10.24 -6.39 13.85
C TYR A 334 11.76 -6.36 14.07
N ARG A 335 12.47 -7.43 13.67
CA ARG A 335 13.92 -7.53 13.85
C ARG A 335 14.66 -6.41 13.13
N ARG A 336 14.21 -6.04 11.92
CA ARG A 336 14.79 -4.92 11.18
C ARG A 336 14.52 -3.61 11.89
N MET A 337 13.28 -3.35 12.28
CA MET A 337 12.92 -2.12 13.01
C MET A 337 13.79 -1.97 14.26
N LEU A 338 13.95 -3.03 15.04
CA LEU A 338 14.79 -3.02 16.23
C LEU A 338 16.24 -2.65 15.93
N SER A 339 16.82 -3.22 14.87
CA SER A 339 18.21 -2.95 14.48
C SER A 339 18.49 -1.48 14.11
N GLU A 340 17.46 -0.74 13.68
CA GLU A 340 17.58 0.69 13.36
C GLU A 340 17.61 1.60 14.60
N HIS A 341 17.19 1.09 15.76
CA HIS A 341 17.06 1.87 16.99
C HIS A 341 18.14 1.58 18.03
N ILE A 342 18.69 0.36 18.05
CA ILE A 342 19.70 -0.04 19.04
C ILE A 342 20.91 0.91 19.01
N GLY A 343 21.34 1.36 20.20
CA GLY A 343 22.55 2.16 20.39
C GLY A 343 22.45 3.62 19.92
N LYS A 344 21.27 4.09 19.49
CA LYS A 344 21.07 5.48 19.05
C LYS A 344 21.03 6.49 20.20
N CYS A 345 20.89 6.05 21.45
CA CYS A 345 20.86 6.89 22.65
C CYS A 345 19.91 8.08 22.53
N LEU A 346 18.68 7.82 22.08
CA LEU A 346 17.68 8.86 21.86
C LEU A 346 17.32 9.55 23.19
N THR A 347 17.18 10.87 23.17
CA THR A 347 16.72 11.63 24.34
C THR A 347 15.19 11.71 24.37
N GLU A 348 14.63 11.93 25.56
CA GLU A 348 13.17 12.12 25.71
C GLU A 348 12.68 13.36 24.95
N GLN A 349 13.52 14.41 24.86
CA GLN A 349 13.21 15.61 24.09
C GLN A 349 13.10 15.29 22.59
N GLN A 350 14.02 14.47 22.05
CA GLN A 350 13.98 14.02 20.66
C GLN A 350 12.73 13.17 20.40
N ARG A 351 12.40 12.23 21.30
CA ARG A 351 11.19 11.41 21.20
C ARG A 351 9.92 12.26 21.14
N ALA A 352 9.73 13.17 22.09
CA ALA A 352 8.54 14.02 22.17
C ALA A 352 8.42 14.95 20.94
N ARG A 353 9.56 15.47 20.45
CA ARG A 353 9.58 16.29 19.24
C ARG A 353 9.21 15.49 17.99
N TRP A 354 9.69 14.25 17.89
CA TRP A 354 9.35 13.32 16.81
C TRP A 354 7.84 13.05 16.74
N VAL A 355 7.22 12.72 17.89
CA VAL A 355 5.76 12.50 17.97
C VAL A 355 5.00 13.76 17.54
N THR A 356 5.40 14.93 18.02
CA THR A 356 4.73 16.20 17.72
C THR A 356 4.75 16.50 16.22
N LEU A 357 5.91 16.37 15.57
CA LEU A 357 6.06 16.68 14.15
C LEU A 357 5.40 15.61 13.26
N LEU A 358 5.38 14.34 13.67
CA LEU A 358 4.67 13.30 12.93
C LEU A 358 3.15 13.52 12.98
N MET A 359 2.58 13.85 14.14
CA MET A 359 1.15 14.15 14.28
C MET A 359 0.75 15.41 13.48
N ARG A 360 1.66 16.39 13.36
CA ARG A 360 1.47 17.54 12.46
C ARG A 360 1.47 17.10 11.00
N ALA A 361 2.43 16.26 10.59
CA ALA A 361 2.49 15.72 9.24
C ALA A 361 1.24 14.89 8.89
N ALA A 362 0.66 14.16 9.84
CA ALA A 362 -0.58 13.42 9.66
C ALA A 362 -1.75 14.35 9.29
N ALA A 363 -1.89 15.47 10.02
CA ALA A 363 -2.91 16.47 9.74
C ALA A 363 -2.69 17.14 8.37
N GLU A 364 -1.45 17.54 8.06
CA GLU A 364 -1.11 18.14 6.76
C GLU A 364 -1.29 17.17 5.59
N ALA A 365 -1.12 15.86 5.81
CA ALA A 365 -1.34 14.82 4.81
C ALA A 365 -2.82 14.47 4.57
N GLY A 366 -3.74 15.06 5.36
CA GLY A 366 -5.16 14.80 5.28
C GLY A 366 -5.58 13.43 5.81
N LEU A 367 -4.85 12.86 6.79
CA LEU A 367 -5.34 11.68 7.50
C LEU A 367 -6.66 11.99 8.24
N PRO A 368 -7.50 10.99 8.53
CA PRO A 368 -8.75 11.19 9.24
C PRO A 368 -8.57 11.91 10.58
N ASN A 369 -9.57 12.72 10.94
CA ASN A 369 -9.56 13.55 12.15
C ASN A 369 -10.72 13.23 13.11
N ASP A 370 -11.48 12.16 12.84
CA ASP A 370 -12.47 11.63 13.78
C ASP A 370 -11.81 11.13 15.09
N ALA A 371 -12.58 11.13 16.17
CA ALA A 371 -12.06 10.90 17.52
C ALA A 371 -11.50 9.47 17.65
N GLU A 372 -12.17 8.52 17.02
CA GLU A 372 -11.84 7.10 16.98
C GLU A 372 -10.47 6.89 16.33
N PHE A 373 -10.24 7.42 15.12
CA PHE A 373 -8.96 7.32 14.44
C PHE A 373 -7.86 8.05 15.20
N ARG A 374 -8.12 9.28 15.66
CA ARG A 374 -7.14 10.08 16.42
C ARG A 374 -6.68 9.36 17.68
N SER A 375 -7.59 8.66 18.36
CA SER A 375 -7.29 7.85 19.54
C SER A 375 -6.42 6.64 19.20
N ALA A 376 -6.82 5.84 18.21
CA ALA A 376 -6.08 4.64 17.80
C ALA A 376 -4.68 4.97 17.26
N PHE A 377 -4.59 5.92 16.34
CA PHE A 377 -3.33 6.35 15.72
C PHE A 377 -2.40 7.01 16.75
N GLY A 378 -2.89 7.99 17.51
CA GLY A 378 -2.09 8.73 18.48
C GLY A 378 -1.55 7.85 19.61
N SER A 379 -2.36 6.91 20.11
CA SER A 379 -1.93 5.97 21.17
C SER A 379 -0.81 5.04 20.70
N TYR A 380 -0.90 4.51 19.47
CA TYR A 380 0.18 3.71 18.90
C TYR A 380 1.46 4.52 18.72
N ILE A 381 1.37 5.72 18.14
CA ILE A 381 2.54 6.57 17.89
C ILE A 381 3.27 6.91 19.20
N GLU A 382 2.52 7.27 20.24
CA GLU A 382 3.12 7.53 21.56
C GLU A 382 3.77 6.27 22.13
N TRP A 383 3.05 5.14 22.15
CA TRP A 383 3.56 3.88 22.64
C TRP A 383 4.81 3.39 21.88
N GLY A 384 4.78 3.42 20.56
CA GLY A 384 5.88 2.98 19.69
C GLY A 384 7.12 3.85 19.85
N SER A 385 6.93 5.17 19.99
CA SER A 385 8.05 6.10 20.23
C SER A 385 8.76 5.84 21.57
N ARG A 386 8.02 5.43 22.61
CA ARG A 386 8.63 5.05 23.91
C ARG A 386 9.45 3.77 23.79
N LEU A 387 8.98 2.79 23.02
CA LEU A 387 9.76 1.58 22.77
C LEU A 387 11.03 1.86 21.97
N ALA A 388 10.94 2.71 20.94
CA ALA A 388 12.11 3.16 20.19
C ALA A 388 13.14 3.84 21.10
N TRP A 389 12.67 4.68 22.02
CA TRP A 389 13.50 5.32 23.04
C TRP A 389 14.16 4.29 23.98
N GLU A 390 13.39 3.37 24.59
CA GLU A 390 13.91 2.31 25.49
C GLU A 390 14.96 1.45 24.79
N ASN A 391 14.66 0.99 23.57
CA ASN A 391 15.54 0.11 22.79
C ASN A 391 16.85 0.80 22.38
N SER A 392 16.89 2.13 22.36
CA SER A 392 18.05 2.91 21.95
C SER A 392 19.09 3.14 23.04
N GLN A 393 18.74 2.88 24.31
CA GLN A 393 19.60 3.22 25.44
C GLN A 393 20.85 2.32 25.52
N THR A 394 21.90 2.87 26.13
CA THR A 394 23.12 2.10 26.41
C THR A 394 22.81 1.00 27.42
N GLY A 395 23.16 -0.25 27.10
CA GLY A 395 22.90 -1.41 27.96
C GLY A 395 21.46 -1.94 27.88
N ALA A 396 20.62 -1.44 26.97
CA ALA A 396 19.29 -2.00 26.74
C ALA A 396 19.38 -3.43 26.19
N GLU A 397 18.53 -4.32 26.69
CA GLU A 397 18.41 -5.71 26.25
C GLU A 397 16.98 -6.00 25.75
N PRO A 398 16.61 -5.44 24.59
CA PRO A 398 15.29 -5.65 24.03
C PRO A 398 15.08 -7.10 23.57
N PRO A 399 13.85 -7.66 23.68
CA PRO A 399 13.52 -8.97 23.12
C PRO A 399 13.86 -9.02 21.63
N ARG A 400 14.73 -9.95 21.22
CA ARG A 400 15.26 -9.98 19.84
C ARG A 400 14.29 -10.57 18.82
N HIS A 401 13.30 -11.31 19.30
CA HIS A 401 12.32 -12.02 18.49
C HIS A 401 10.92 -11.71 19.03
N MET A 402 10.22 -10.79 18.38
CA MET A 402 8.81 -10.47 18.66
C MET A 402 8.04 -10.47 17.34
N PRO A 403 6.75 -10.82 17.36
CA PRO A 403 5.90 -10.63 16.19
C PRO A 403 5.78 -9.14 15.85
N MET A 404 5.36 -8.87 14.63
CA MET A 404 4.96 -7.52 14.24
C MET A 404 3.86 -7.01 15.19
N PRO A 405 3.94 -5.74 15.65
CA PRO A 405 2.84 -5.16 16.40
C PRO A 405 1.57 -5.16 15.55
N SER A 406 0.43 -5.47 16.17
CA SER A 406 -0.88 -5.29 15.58
C SER A 406 -1.65 -4.29 16.44
N TRP A 407 -2.25 -3.28 15.80
CA TRP A 407 -2.98 -2.20 16.47
C TRP A 407 -4.29 -1.89 15.74
N GLY A 408 -5.41 -2.29 16.32
CA GLY A 408 -6.76 -2.02 15.82
C GLY A 408 -7.54 -1.04 16.69
N TRP A 409 -8.82 -0.85 16.37
CA TRP A 409 -9.72 0.08 17.06
C TRP A 409 -9.90 -0.17 18.56
N HIS A 410 -9.78 -1.44 18.96
CA HIS A 410 -9.98 -1.88 20.34
C HIS A 410 -8.69 -2.40 20.97
N THR A 411 -7.55 -2.20 20.31
CA THR A 411 -6.27 -2.71 20.78
C THR A 411 -5.61 -1.69 21.70
N ALA A 412 -5.35 -2.10 22.94
CA ALA A 412 -4.47 -1.37 23.85
C ALA A 412 -3.10 -2.05 23.90
N ALA A 413 -2.12 -1.35 24.48
CA ALA A 413 -0.78 -1.89 24.80
C ALA A 413 -0.78 -3.11 25.75
N GLY A 414 -1.96 -3.56 26.20
CA GLY A 414 -2.14 -4.49 27.31
C GLY A 414 -2.08 -3.80 28.68
N PRO A 415 -2.34 -4.54 29.77
CA PRO A 415 -2.16 -4.02 31.12
C PRO A 415 -0.67 -3.69 31.41
N PRO A 416 -0.36 -2.88 32.44
CA PRO A 416 1.01 -2.66 32.88
C PRO A 416 1.75 -3.99 33.09
N GLY A 417 2.96 -4.10 32.54
CA GLY A 417 3.76 -5.33 32.60
C GLY A 417 3.44 -6.37 31.52
N ALA A 418 2.48 -6.12 30.62
CA ALA A 418 2.21 -7.00 29.47
C ALA A 418 3.41 -7.15 28.50
N ARG A 419 4.43 -6.30 28.63
CA ARG A 419 5.70 -6.42 27.92
C ARG A 419 6.87 -6.32 28.89
N ILE A 420 7.94 -7.04 28.58
CA ILE A 420 9.26 -6.87 29.19
C ILE A 420 9.88 -5.58 28.65
N SER A 421 10.23 -4.64 29.54
CA SER A 421 10.97 -3.43 29.17
C SER A 421 12.41 -3.77 28.81
N ALA A 422 12.95 -3.13 27.78
CA ALA A 422 14.35 -3.27 27.39
C ALA A 422 15.32 -2.75 28.48
N LEU A 423 14.82 -1.96 29.43
CA LEU A 423 15.56 -1.42 30.57
C LEU A 423 15.32 -2.21 31.87
N SER A 424 14.49 -3.26 31.84
CA SER A 424 14.17 -4.03 33.05
C SER A 424 15.42 -4.66 33.65
N THR A 425 15.69 -4.45 34.93
CA THR A 425 16.80 -5.09 35.68
C THR A 425 16.39 -6.43 36.32
N SER A 426 15.22 -6.97 35.99
CA SER A 426 14.72 -8.24 36.55
C SER A 426 15.73 -9.37 36.33
N GLU A 427 15.97 -10.17 37.38
CA GLU A 427 16.97 -11.25 37.42
C GLU A 427 16.91 -12.16 36.18
N PRO A 428 18.06 -12.74 35.74
CA PRO A 428 18.15 -13.60 34.57
C PRO A 428 17.10 -14.73 34.51
N ASP A 429 16.55 -15.16 35.65
CA ASP A 429 15.56 -16.24 35.74
C ASP A 429 14.15 -15.85 35.26
N VAL A 430 13.70 -14.60 35.43
CA VAL A 430 12.40 -14.17 34.85
C VAL A 430 12.52 -14.04 33.32
N ARG A 431 13.68 -13.60 32.84
CA ARG A 431 13.99 -13.52 31.41
C ARG A 431 14.07 -14.91 30.78
N LYS A 432 14.70 -15.89 31.45
CA LYS A 432 14.71 -17.31 31.03
C LYS A 432 13.33 -17.97 31.07
N GLN A 433 12.43 -17.58 31.98
CA GLN A 433 11.07 -18.12 32.02
C GLN A 433 10.21 -17.65 30.82
N VAL A 434 10.51 -16.48 30.25
CA VAL A 434 9.83 -15.98 29.05
C VAL A 434 10.58 -16.32 27.75
N GLU A 435 11.91 -16.49 27.82
CA GLU A 435 12.79 -16.93 26.73
C GLU A 435 13.06 -18.45 26.71
N GLN A 436 12.22 -19.29 27.34
CA GLN A 436 12.33 -20.73 27.11
C GLN A 436 12.00 -21.01 25.64
N GLN A 437 13.05 -21.02 24.81
CA GLN A 437 13.02 -21.57 23.47
C GLN A 437 12.40 -22.96 23.58
N VAL A 438 11.28 -23.16 22.92
CA VAL A 438 10.78 -24.50 22.62
C VAL A 438 11.89 -25.19 21.82
N VAL A 439 12.65 -26.05 22.48
CA VAL A 439 13.62 -26.92 21.81
C VAL A 439 12.82 -28.04 21.16
N LEU A 440 12.64 -27.95 19.84
CA LEU A 440 11.95 -28.99 19.10
C LEU A 440 12.83 -30.25 19.01
N PRO A 441 12.23 -31.45 19.13
CA PRO A 441 12.96 -32.70 19.04
C PRO A 441 13.54 -32.90 17.64
N THR A 442 14.79 -33.36 17.58
CA THR A 442 15.46 -33.69 16.30
C THR A 442 14.78 -34.85 15.56
N ALA A 443 15.07 -35.01 14.26
CA ALA A 443 14.49 -36.08 13.45
C ALA A 443 14.90 -37.45 14.01
N GLY A 444 13.91 -38.24 14.46
CA GLY A 444 14.11 -39.57 15.06
C GLY A 444 14.17 -39.61 16.60
N GLN A 445 14.12 -38.46 17.28
CA GLN A 445 14.01 -38.40 18.73
C GLN A 445 12.54 -38.63 19.17
N PRO A 446 12.28 -39.55 20.13
CA PRO A 446 10.93 -39.76 20.69
C PRO A 446 10.36 -38.48 21.28
N VAL A 447 9.08 -38.21 21.03
CA VAL A 447 8.39 -37.04 21.57
C VAL A 447 7.66 -37.44 22.85
N GLY A 448 7.94 -36.73 23.93
CA GLY A 448 7.28 -36.88 25.23
C GLY A 448 6.52 -35.61 25.62
N PHE A 449 5.51 -35.75 26.47
CA PHE A 449 4.64 -34.64 26.83
C PHE A 449 5.37 -33.59 27.68
N ASP A 450 5.99 -34.00 28.79
CA ASP A 450 6.72 -33.07 29.67
C ASP A 450 7.97 -32.47 28.99
N SER A 451 8.59 -33.24 28.10
CA SER A 451 9.84 -32.86 27.43
C SER A 451 9.66 -31.97 26.21
N HIS A 452 8.51 -32.04 25.52
CA HIS A 452 8.33 -31.33 24.25
C HIS A 452 6.95 -30.68 24.13
N ILE A 453 5.86 -31.38 24.44
CA ILE A 453 4.50 -30.91 24.12
C ILE A 453 3.98 -29.85 25.09
N LYS A 454 4.21 -30.03 26.38
CA LYS A 454 3.75 -29.11 27.42
C LYS A 454 4.24 -27.68 27.19
N MET A 455 5.49 -27.54 26.71
CA MET A 455 6.12 -26.24 26.41
C MET A 455 5.58 -25.58 25.14
N LEU A 456 4.89 -26.32 24.26
CA LEU A 456 4.24 -25.73 23.08
C LEU A 456 2.99 -24.92 23.46
N PHE A 457 2.33 -25.27 24.56
CA PHE A 457 1.18 -24.53 25.08
C PHE A 457 1.62 -23.38 25.97
N ARG A 458 1.32 -22.14 25.56
CA ARG A 458 1.63 -20.95 26.36
C ARG A 458 0.74 -20.91 27.60
N GLU A 459 1.15 -20.17 28.62
CA GLU A 459 0.34 -19.97 29.83
C GLU A 459 -1.05 -19.39 29.51
N ARG A 460 -1.12 -18.48 28.51
CA ARG A 460 -2.39 -17.94 28.00
C ARG A 460 -3.28 -19.04 27.41
N ASP A 461 -2.73 -19.93 26.59
CA ASP A 461 -3.48 -21.03 25.96
C ASP A 461 -4.11 -21.92 27.02
N ARG A 462 -3.29 -22.30 28.03
CA ARG A 462 -3.75 -23.04 29.20
C ARG A 462 -4.88 -22.31 29.91
N ARG A 463 -4.69 -21.03 30.26
CA ARG A 463 -5.70 -20.23 30.98
C ARG A 463 -7.02 -20.13 30.20
N SER A 464 -6.94 -19.99 28.88
CA SER A 464 -8.11 -19.97 28.00
C SER A 464 -8.82 -21.31 27.92
N MET A 465 -8.15 -22.43 28.20
CA MET A 465 -8.72 -23.78 28.14
C MET A 465 -9.09 -24.36 29.50
N LEU A 466 -8.65 -23.76 30.62
CA LEU A 466 -8.91 -24.26 31.98
C LEU A 466 -10.39 -24.45 32.32
N PHE A 467 -11.31 -23.79 31.61
CA PHE A 467 -12.75 -24.02 31.77
C PHE A 467 -13.22 -25.39 31.22
N SER A 468 -12.41 -26.02 30.35
CA SER A 468 -12.68 -27.31 29.73
C SER A 468 -11.72 -28.39 30.23
N PHE A 469 -10.41 -28.20 30.10
CA PHE A 469 -9.36 -29.12 30.59
C PHE A 469 -7.99 -28.43 30.65
N ASP A 470 -7.02 -29.03 31.35
CA ASP A 470 -5.72 -28.41 31.59
C ASP A 470 -4.68 -28.81 30.53
N LEU A 471 -4.29 -27.86 29.67
CA LEU A 471 -3.28 -28.08 28.63
C LEU A 471 -1.86 -28.40 29.15
N TRP A 472 -1.61 -28.28 30.46
CA TRP A 472 -0.35 -28.70 31.09
C TRP A 472 -0.47 -30.01 31.87
N LYS A 473 -1.59 -30.72 31.75
CA LYS A 473 -1.75 -32.09 32.25
C LYS A 473 -1.73 -33.08 31.10
N HIS A 474 -0.80 -34.03 31.16
CA HIS A 474 -0.66 -35.10 30.16
C HIS A 474 -1.98 -35.81 29.86
N ALA A 475 -2.67 -36.28 30.90
CA ALA A 475 -3.91 -37.06 30.75
C ALA A 475 -5.01 -36.30 30.01
N ASP A 476 -5.15 -35.00 30.28
CA ASP A 476 -6.13 -34.13 29.65
C ASP A 476 -5.78 -33.94 28.16
N VAL A 477 -4.53 -33.58 27.86
CA VAL A 477 -4.08 -33.37 26.48
C VAL A 477 -4.11 -34.67 25.66
N ALA A 478 -3.71 -35.80 26.25
CA ALA A 478 -3.72 -37.10 25.60
C ALA A 478 -5.16 -37.57 25.28
N THR A 479 -6.10 -37.34 26.21
CA THR A 479 -7.53 -37.66 26.00
C THR A 479 -8.13 -36.86 24.84
N HIS A 480 -7.69 -35.62 24.66
CA HIS A 480 -8.22 -34.70 23.64
C HIS A 480 -7.31 -34.53 22.42
N ALA A 481 -6.26 -35.36 22.28
CA ALA A 481 -5.16 -35.09 21.36
C ALA A 481 -5.59 -34.99 19.89
N ALA A 482 -6.49 -35.87 19.43
CA ALA A 482 -7.01 -35.82 18.06
C ALA A 482 -7.82 -34.54 17.77
N ALA A 483 -8.61 -34.08 18.74
CA ALA A 483 -9.41 -32.86 18.60
C ALA A 483 -8.53 -31.62 18.62
N ILE A 484 -7.52 -31.59 19.51
CA ILE A 484 -6.52 -30.52 19.57
C ILE A 484 -5.76 -30.46 18.23
N LEU A 485 -5.25 -31.58 17.73
CA LEU A 485 -4.52 -31.63 16.47
C LEU A 485 -5.36 -31.15 15.28
N ALA A 486 -6.66 -31.49 15.23
CA ALA A 486 -7.56 -31.00 14.20
C ALA A 486 -7.70 -29.47 14.24
N ARG A 487 -7.85 -28.88 15.42
CA ARG A 487 -7.97 -27.42 15.60
C ARG A 487 -6.65 -26.69 15.33
N LEU A 488 -5.52 -27.30 15.67
CA LEU A 488 -4.19 -26.77 15.35
C LEU A 488 -3.96 -26.72 13.83
N ARG A 489 -4.33 -27.79 13.09
CA ARG A 489 -4.22 -27.85 11.61
C ARG A 489 -5.15 -26.88 10.89
N ASP A 490 -6.32 -26.64 11.46
CA ASP A 490 -7.31 -25.68 10.96
C ASP A 490 -6.97 -24.22 11.34
N GLY A 491 -5.90 -24.02 12.13
CA GLY A 491 -5.47 -22.69 12.58
C GLY A 491 -6.42 -22.00 13.55
N THR A 492 -7.45 -22.70 14.02
CA THR A 492 -8.49 -22.16 14.91
C THR A 492 -8.14 -22.29 16.41
N MET A 493 -6.97 -22.86 16.70
CA MET A 493 -6.35 -22.90 18.02
C MET A 493 -4.85 -22.62 17.87
N PRO A 494 -4.26 -21.74 18.71
CA PRO A 494 -4.88 -20.82 19.67
C PRO A 494 -5.80 -19.76 19.07
N CYS A 495 -6.66 -19.15 19.90
CA CYS A 495 -7.64 -18.15 19.46
C CYS A 495 -7.03 -16.81 19.01
N ASP A 496 -5.72 -16.62 19.19
CA ASP A 496 -4.97 -15.42 18.83
C ASP A 496 -3.96 -15.65 17.69
N GLY A 497 -4.06 -16.78 16.99
CA GLY A 497 -3.29 -17.08 15.77
C GLY A 497 -2.86 -18.54 15.66
N PRO A 498 -2.61 -19.05 14.43
CA PRO A 498 -2.21 -20.43 14.19
C PRO A 498 -0.80 -20.74 14.74
N TRP A 499 -0.56 -22.01 15.08
CA TRP A 499 0.80 -22.49 15.38
C TRP A 499 1.67 -22.56 14.12
N PRO A 500 3.00 -22.38 14.24
CA PRO A 500 3.94 -22.74 13.19
C PRO A 500 3.82 -24.22 12.79
N GLU A 501 4.01 -24.53 11.51
CA GLU A 501 3.93 -25.89 10.96
C GLU A 501 4.85 -26.88 11.69
N GLU A 502 6.05 -26.43 12.08
CA GLU A 502 6.99 -27.26 12.84
C GLU A 502 6.46 -27.69 14.22
N TYR A 503 5.61 -26.89 14.87
CA TYR A 503 5.02 -27.23 16.17
C TYR A 503 3.85 -28.20 15.98
N ILE A 504 3.06 -27.99 14.93
CA ILE A 504 1.97 -28.90 14.53
C ILE A 504 2.56 -30.27 14.19
N ALA A 505 3.68 -30.32 13.47
CA ALA A 505 4.37 -31.57 13.12
C ALA A 505 4.87 -32.33 14.36
N VAL A 506 5.42 -31.63 15.36
CA VAL A 506 5.87 -32.25 16.62
C VAL A 506 4.69 -32.77 17.45
N PHE A 507 3.59 -32.02 17.52
CA PHE A 507 2.37 -32.47 18.19
C PHE A 507 1.76 -33.68 17.48
N ALA A 508 1.67 -33.65 16.15
CA ALA A 508 1.19 -34.78 15.35
C ALA A 508 2.03 -36.04 15.59
N ARG A 509 3.36 -35.89 15.61
CA ARG A 509 4.28 -37.00 15.88
C ARG A 509 4.10 -37.58 17.27
N TRP A 510 3.89 -36.75 18.29
CA TRP A 510 3.57 -37.21 19.64
C TRP A 510 2.26 -38.01 19.70
N VAL A 511 1.23 -37.58 18.98
CA VAL A 511 -0.04 -38.32 18.87
C VAL A 511 0.18 -39.66 18.17
N ASP A 512 0.92 -39.69 17.07
CA ASP A 512 1.21 -40.89 16.29
C ASP A 512 2.10 -41.90 17.07
N GLU A 513 3.00 -41.40 17.93
CA GLU A 513 3.86 -42.19 18.82
C GLU A 513 3.13 -42.69 20.09
N GLY A 514 1.81 -42.45 20.21
CA GLY A 514 0.98 -42.98 21.29
C GLY A 514 0.85 -42.05 22.51
N ALA A 515 1.11 -40.76 22.34
CA ALA A 515 0.93 -39.71 23.35
C ALA A 515 1.70 -40.00 24.66
N ALA A 516 3.00 -40.28 24.55
CA ALA A 516 3.85 -40.61 25.70
C ALA A 516 3.95 -39.44 26.72
N PRO A 517 4.02 -39.72 28.04
CA PRO A 517 4.16 -38.67 29.06
C PRO A 517 5.44 -37.82 28.93
#